data_AF-A0A1G5MVJ5-F1
#
_entry.id   AF-A0A1G5MVJ5-F1
#
_cell.length_a   1.000
_cell.length_b   1.000
_cell.length_c   1.000
_cell.angle_alpha   90.00
_cell.angle_beta   90.00
_cell.angle_gamma   90.00
#
_symmetry.space_group_name_H-M   'P 1'
#
loop_
_entity.id
_entity.type
_entity.pdbx_description
1 polymer ?
#
loop_
_entity_poly.entity_id
_entity_poly.type
_entity_poly.pdbx_seq_one_letter_code
_entity_poly.pdbx_strand_id
1 'polypeptide(L)'
;MVGSGCDIGVYVDGTKAANLGAGEKASFWVRPGVRNVSIGSSNSGICAGLALRTLSAELQPSEEKVFRISLDMQGVYINPYVKF
;
A
#
# COMPACT_ATOMS: atom_id res chain seq x y z
N MET A 1 6.61 12.52 -17.54
CA MET A 1 6.81 11.42 -16.57
C MET A 1 7.65 11.97 -15.44
N VAL A 2 7.02 12.30 -14.30
CA VAL A 2 7.78 12.49 -13.06
C VAL A 2 7.97 11.08 -12.53
N GLY A 3 9.13 10.48 -12.78
CA GLY A 3 9.47 9.21 -12.12
C GLY A 3 9.39 9.44 -10.61
N SER A 4 8.73 8.54 -9.87
CA SER A 4 8.78 8.66 -8.42
C SER A 4 10.23 8.44 -8.00
N GLY A 5 10.82 9.39 -7.27
CA GLY A 5 12.16 9.22 -6.69
C GLY A 5 12.22 8.10 -5.63
N CYS A 6 11.12 7.36 -5.46
CA CYS A 6 10.83 6.44 -4.40
C CYS A 6 9.68 5.51 -4.82
N ASP A 7 9.85 4.21 -4.60
CA ASP A 7 8.75 3.25 -4.68
C ASP A 7 8.24 2.94 -3.28
N ILE A 8 6.94 2.67 -3.16
CA ILE A 8 6.31 2.26 -1.90
C ILE A 8 6.16 0.74 -1.91
N GLY A 9 6.72 0.09 -0.89
CA GLY A 9 6.50 -1.33 -0.65
C GLY A 9 5.09 -1.56 -0.11
N VAL A 10 4.36 -2.50 -0.72
CA VAL A 10 3.07 -2.98 -0.24
C VAL A 10 3.26 -4.37 0.36
N TYR A 11 2.71 -4.56 1.55
CA TYR A 11 2.80 -5.81 2.31
C TYR A 11 1.39 -6.29 2.67
N VAL A 12 1.15 -7.59 2.50
CA VAL A 12 -0.10 -8.24 2.91
C VAL A 12 0.26 -9.32 3.92
N ASP A 13 -0.33 -9.26 5.11
CA ASP A 13 -0.06 -10.17 6.23
C ASP A 13 1.45 -10.30 6.53
N GLY A 14 2.17 -9.17 6.48
CA GLY A 14 3.62 -9.08 6.74
C GLY A 14 4.53 -9.50 5.60
N THR A 15 3.98 -10.03 4.49
CA THR A 15 4.77 -10.45 3.32
C THR A 15 4.77 -9.35 2.27
N LYS A 16 5.95 -9.00 1.74
CA LYS A 16 6.07 -8.03 0.64
C LYS A 16 5.36 -8.56 -0.61
N ALA A 17 4.32 -7.87 -1.05
CA ALA A 17 3.45 -8.27 -2.14
C ALA A 17 3.74 -7.50 -3.44
N ALA A 18 4.12 -6.23 -3.34
CA ALA A 18 4.51 -5.41 -4.50
C ALA A 18 5.40 -4.22 -4.11
N ASN A 19 6.01 -3.61 -5.11
CA ASN A 19 6.47 -2.22 -5.07
C ASN A 19 5.56 -1.41 -6.00
N LEU A 20 5.15 -0.21 -5.58
CA LEU A 20 4.35 0.71 -6.38
C LEU A 20 5.08 2.04 -6.54
N GLY A 21 5.31 2.43 -7.79
CA GLY A 21 5.70 3.78 -8.18
C GLY A 21 4.50 4.74 -8.26
N ALA A 22 4.77 6.02 -8.50
CA ALA A 22 3.72 7.03 -8.62
C ALA A 22 2.76 6.73 -9.78
N GLY A 23 1.45 6.69 -9.47
CA GLY A 23 0.39 6.43 -10.45
C GLY A 23 0.13 4.95 -10.72
N GLU A 24 0.91 4.05 -10.14
CA GLU A 24 0.71 2.61 -10.29
C GLU A 24 -0.40 2.08 -9.36
N LYS A 25 -1.01 0.96 -9.77
CA LYS A 25 -2.02 0.24 -8.99
C LYS A 25 -1.69 -1.25 -9.00
N ALA A 26 -1.72 -1.86 -7.82
CA ALA A 26 -1.70 -3.32 -7.69
C ALA A 26 -3.02 -3.82 -7.11
N SER A 27 -3.41 -5.02 -7.52
CA SER A 27 -4.56 -5.75 -7.02
C SER A 27 -4.11 -7.14 -6.60
N PHE A 28 -4.56 -7.60 -5.43
CA PHE A 28 -4.14 -8.86 -4.84
C PHE A 28 -5.37 -9.71 -4.51
N TRP A 29 -5.31 -10.99 -4.87
CA TRP A 29 -6.30 -11.96 -4.44
C TRP A 29 -5.91 -12.50 -3.06
N VAL A 30 -6.82 -12.38 -2.10
CA VAL A 30 -6.61 -12.82 -0.71
C VAL A 30 -7.75 -13.71 -0.26
N ARG A 31 -7.47 -14.55 0.73
CA ARG A 31 -8.53 -15.32 1.39
C ARG A 31 -9.44 -14.39 2.20
N PRO A 32 -10.75 -14.66 2.28
CA PRO A 32 -11.67 -13.92 3.16
C PRO A 32 -11.18 -13.87 4.62
N GLY A 33 -11.69 -12.89 5.37
CA GLY A 33 -11.34 -12.60 6.76
C GLY A 33 -10.50 -11.34 6.93
N VAL A 34 -9.96 -11.15 8.13
CA VAL A 34 -9.11 -10.00 8.46
C VAL A 34 -7.74 -10.16 7.82
N ARG A 35 -7.34 -9.13 7.07
CA ARG A 35 -6.02 -8.99 6.44
C ARG A 35 -5.37 -7.72 6.92
N ASN A 36 -4.07 -7.78 7.16
CA ASN A 36 -3.27 -6.59 7.47
C ASN A 36 -2.58 -6.12 6.20
N VAL A 37 -2.92 -4.92 5.75
CA VAL A 37 -2.30 -4.27 4.61
C VAL A 37 -1.36 -3.20 5.14
N SER A 38 -0.08 -3.33 4.85
CA SER A 38 0.93 -2.35 5.24
C SER A 38 1.59 -1.70 4.04
N ILE A 39 1.96 -0.45 4.18
CA ILE A 39 2.74 0.31 3.20
C ILE A 39 3.94 0.96 3.87
N GLY A 40 5.03 1.14 3.14
CA GLY A 40 6.20 1.82 3.67
C GLY A 40 7.42 1.67 2.78
N SER A 41 8.59 1.74 3.40
CA SER A 41 9.87 1.53 2.73
C SER A 41 9.85 0.25 1.90
N SER A 42 10.11 0.36 0.60
CA SER A 42 10.40 -0.77 -0.29
C SER A 42 11.76 -1.42 -0.01
N ASN A 43 12.51 -0.86 0.95
CA ASN A 43 13.92 -1.07 1.24
C ASN A 43 14.84 -0.71 0.06
N SER A 44 14.39 0.21 -0.80
CA SER A 44 15.14 0.72 -1.95
C SER A 44 14.88 2.22 -2.18
N GLY A 45 15.87 2.92 -2.74
CA GLY A 45 15.74 4.33 -3.16
C GLY A 45 15.68 5.35 -2.01
N ILE A 46 15.20 6.56 -2.32
CA ILE A 46 15.19 7.73 -1.41
C ILE A 46 14.24 7.52 -0.21
N CYS A 47 13.33 6.55 -0.32
CA CYS A 47 12.39 6.18 0.74
C CYS A 47 12.88 5.08 1.69
N ALA A 48 14.14 4.67 1.59
CA ALA A 48 14.77 3.79 2.56
C ALA A 48 14.72 4.46 3.95
N GLY A 49 13.80 3.99 4.80
CA GLY A 49 13.55 4.54 6.14
C GLY A 49 12.14 5.07 6.38
N LEU A 50 11.26 5.09 5.36
CA LEU A 50 9.84 5.35 5.58
C LEU A 50 9.25 4.33 6.55
N ALA A 51 8.64 4.84 7.61
CA ALA A 51 7.95 4.03 8.59
C ALA A 51 6.78 3.27 7.93
N LEU A 52 6.60 2.02 8.35
CA LEU A 52 5.45 1.23 7.95
C LEU A 52 4.16 1.85 8.52
N ARG A 53 3.10 1.86 7.70
CA ARG A 53 1.73 2.15 8.10
C ARG A 53 0.89 0.94 7.78
N THR A 54 0.08 0.50 8.73
CA THR A 54 -0.74 -0.70 8.61
C THR A 54 -2.20 -0.35 8.82
N LEU A 55 -3.06 -0.90 7.97
CA LEU A 55 -4.51 -0.94 8.15
C LEU A 55 -4.96 -2.39 8.16
N SER A 56 -5.89 -2.68 9.07
CA SER A 56 -6.62 -3.95 9.04
C SER A 56 -7.86 -3.80 8.18
N ALA A 57 -8.09 -4.78 7.32
CA ALA A 57 -9.22 -4.84 6.42
C ALA A 57 -9.88 -6.21 6.56
N GLU A 58 -11.15 -6.24 6.97
CA GLU A 58 -11.95 -7.46 6.93
C GLU A 58 -12.57 -7.60 5.54
N LEU A 59 -12.36 -8.73 4.85
CA LEU A 59 -12.94 -8.99 3.53
C LEU A 59 -13.93 -10.16 3.58
N GLN A 60 -15.12 -9.95 3.02
CA GLN A 60 -16.08 -11.00 2.70
C GLN A 60 -15.73 -11.69 1.37
N PRO A 61 -16.26 -12.90 1.09
CA PRO A 61 -16.09 -13.54 -0.21
C PRO A 61 -16.58 -12.62 -1.35
N SER A 62 -15.73 -12.47 -2.38
CA SER A 62 -15.98 -11.60 -3.54
C SER A 62 -16.06 -10.10 -3.24
N GLU A 63 -15.74 -9.66 -2.02
CA GLU A 63 -15.62 -8.24 -1.69
C GLU A 63 -14.29 -7.67 -2.18
N GLU A 64 -14.33 -6.50 -2.81
CA GLU A 64 -13.14 -5.72 -3.16
C GLU A 64 -13.00 -4.53 -2.20
N LYS A 65 -11.87 -4.44 -1.52
CA LYS A 65 -11.50 -3.25 -0.74
C LYS A 65 -10.37 -2.49 -1.42
N VAL A 66 -10.65 -1.24 -1.75
CA VAL A 66 -9.70 -0.36 -2.44
C VAL A 66 -9.12 0.64 -1.45
N PHE A 67 -7.80 0.79 -1.47
CA PHE A 67 -7.05 1.73 -0.65
C PHE A 67 -6.27 2.69 -1.53
N ARG A 68 -6.11 3.93 -1.06
CA ARG A 68 -5.26 4.94 -1.67
C ARG A 68 -4.01 5.13 -0.84
N ILE A 69 -2.88 5.04 -1.52
CA ILE A 69 -1.56 5.37 -0.98
C ILE A 69 -1.25 6.83 -1.36
N SER A 70 -0.86 7.62 -0.37
CA SER A 70 -0.39 9.00 -0.55
C SER A 70 0.97 9.14 0.11
N LEU A 71 1.86 9.91 -0.53
CA LEU A 71 3.19 10.22 -0.03
C LEU A 71 3.39 11.73 -0.11
N ASP A 72 3.91 12.32 0.96
CA ASP A 72 4.38 13.70 0.99
C ASP A 72 5.70 13.81 1.77
N MET A 73 6.14 15.04 2.04
CA MET A 73 7.37 15.32 2.78
C MET A 73 7.33 14.89 4.26
N GLN A 74 6.14 14.67 4.81
CA GLN A 74 5.92 14.29 6.21
C GLN A 74 5.82 12.77 6.39
N GLY A 75 5.42 12.05 5.34
CA GLY A 75 5.48 10.60 5.32
C GLY A 75 4.53 9.96 4.32
N VAL A 76 4.22 8.69 4.60
CA VAL A 76 3.33 7.87 3.79
C VAL A 76 2.03 7.59 4.52
N TYR A 77 0.93 7.56 3.78
CA TYR A 77 -0.42 7.39 4.28
C TYR A 77 -1.15 6.34 3.45
N ILE A 78 -1.91 5.48 4.12
CA ILE A 78 -2.86 4.55 3.51
C ILE A 78 -4.24 4.87 4.04
N ASN A 79 -5.21 5.05 3.14
CA ASN A 79 -6.59 5.36 3.50
C ASN A 79 -7.56 4.55 2.63
N PRO A 80 -8.77 4.22 3.11
CA PRO A 80 -9.83 3.71 2.25
C PRO A 80 -10.08 4.65 1.07
N TYR A 81 -10.25 4.08 -0.12
CA TYR A 81 -10.57 4.86 -1.31
C TYR A 81 -12.08 5.11 -1.39
N VAL A 82 -12.47 6.38 -1.47
CA VAL A 82 -13.86 6.80 -1.69
C VAL A 82 -13.96 7.39 -3.09
N LYS A 83 -14.84 6.82 -3.93
CA LYS A 83 -15.17 7.36 -5.25
C LYS A 83 -16.32 8.35 -5.06
N PHE A 84 -16.07 9.63 -5.35
CA PHE A 84 -17.10 10.67 -5.41
C PHE A 84 -17.54 10.89 -6.85
#